data_AF-A0A3D9FDI3-F1
#
_entry.id   AF-A0A3D9FDI3-F1
#
_cell.length_a   1.000
_cell.length_b   1.000
_cell.length_c   1.000
_cell.angle_alpha   90.00
_cell.angle_beta   90.00
_cell.angle_gamma   90.00
#
_symmetry.space_group_name_H-M   'P 1'
#
loop_
_entity.id
_entity.type
_entity.pdbx_description
1 polymer ?
#
loop_
_entity_poly.entity_id
_entity_poly.type
_entity_poly.pdbx_seq_one_letter_code
_entity_poly.pdbx_strand_id
1 'polypeptide(L)'
;MARRARIAVLISGRGTNMAALLYAAKREDCPYEIVLVASNDPEARGLELAEAEGIPTFAQTHRGMERAAFDAIINGKIAEARADYVVLAGYMRILSPEFVGKWEGRMLNIHPSLLPKYKGLDTHQRALDAGDAVSGCTVHLVTAALDAGPILGQTEVAILPDDTAERLAARVRLAEHQLYPQVLETFVAQELDPDWLVAKVGELALALPETHAKTSHGAPGWRVGTEKTGKFFAYVSIHHHGEEAVALLVKTSGADEQAALIGAEPGLYYRPAYYGASGWIAIRLDTGNVDWDHIASWLRKSWSFVAPKKLQPLVEFLS
;
A
#
# COMPACT_ATOMS: atom_id res chain seq x y z
N MET A 1 8.72 2.14 -18.12
CA MET A 1 7.52 1.43 -17.60
C MET A 1 7.56 1.53 -16.10
N ALA A 2 6.40 1.74 -15.46
CA ALA A 2 6.29 1.68 -14.01
C ALA A 2 6.75 0.31 -13.50
N ARG A 3 7.36 0.28 -12.32
CA ARG A 3 7.78 -0.97 -11.69
C ARG A 3 6.54 -1.75 -11.23
N ARG A 4 6.54 -3.07 -11.36
CA ARG A 4 5.53 -3.92 -10.72
C ARG A 4 5.69 -3.87 -9.19
N ALA A 5 4.58 -3.79 -8.48
CA ALA A 5 4.56 -3.89 -7.03
C ALA A 5 5.10 -5.27 -6.59
N ARG A 6 6.02 -5.28 -5.63
CA ARG A 6 6.66 -6.50 -5.13
C ARG A 6 5.90 -6.99 -3.90
N ILE A 7 5.35 -8.19 -3.98
CA ILE A 7 4.47 -8.76 -2.96
C ILE A 7 5.20 -9.86 -2.19
N ALA A 8 5.21 -9.76 -0.87
CA ALA A 8 5.50 -10.89 0.00
C ALA A 8 4.19 -11.54 0.47
N VAL A 9 4.02 -12.82 0.19
CA VAL A 9 2.81 -13.58 0.59
C VAL A 9 3.12 -14.44 1.81
N LEU A 10 2.31 -14.30 2.86
CA LEU A 10 2.42 -15.10 4.09
C LEU A 10 1.34 -16.20 4.10
N ILE A 11 1.74 -17.43 4.38
CA ILE A 11 0.84 -18.61 4.41
C ILE A 11 1.09 -19.48 5.64
N SER A 12 0.12 -20.32 6.02
CA SER A 12 0.29 -21.35 7.08
C SER A 12 -0.12 -22.76 6.65
N GLY A 13 -0.46 -23.00 5.38
CA GLY A 13 -1.01 -24.29 4.97
C GLY A 13 -1.05 -24.50 3.47
N ARG A 14 -2.21 -24.90 2.94
CA ARG A 14 -2.37 -25.31 1.54
C ARG A 14 -2.01 -24.25 0.50
N GLY A 15 -2.06 -22.97 0.86
CA GLY A 15 -1.66 -21.87 -0.04
C GLY A 15 -2.58 -21.66 -1.25
N THR A 16 -3.87 -22.03 -1.18
CA THR A 16 -4.77 -21.89 -2.34
C THR A 16 -5.02 -20.43 -2.74
N ASN A 17 -5.10 -19.52 -1.78
CA ASN A 17 -5.18 -18.08 -2.06
C ASN A 17 -3.86 -17.55 -2.64
N MET A 18 -2.72 -18.03 -2.14
CA MET A 18 -1.41 -17.72 -2.70
C MET A 18 -1.32 -18.19 -4.17
N ALA A 19 -1.79 -19.39 -4.48
CA ALA A 19 -1.83 -19.91 -5.85
C ALA A 19 -2.66 -19.02 -6.78
N ALA A 20 -3.84 -18.57 -6.34
CA ALA A 20 -4.67 -17.66 -7.12
C ALA A 20 -3.96 -16.34 -7.45
N LEU A 21 -3.28 -15.75 -6.45
CA LEU A 21 -2.46 -14.54 -6.63
C LEU A 21 -1.28 -14.79 -7.58
N LEU A 22 -0.60 -15.93 -7.42
CA LEU A 22 0.54 -16.32 -8.26
C LEU A 22 0.13 -16.45 -9.73
N TYR A 23 -0.95 -17.17 -10.01
CA TYR A 23 -1.40 -17.36 -11.39
C TYR A 23 -1.91 -16.06 -12.02
N ALA A 24 -2.52 -15.17 -11.23
CA ALA A 24 -2.86 -13.82 -11.71
C ALA A 24 -1.61 -13.00 -12.06
N ALA A 25 -0.55 -13.08 -11.23
CA ALA A 25 0.73 -12.39 -11.46
C ALA A 25 1.45 -12.78 -12.76
N LYS A 26 1.14 -13.96 -13.33
CA LYS A 26 1.72 -14.43 -14.59
C LYS A 26 1.24 -13.65 -15.82
N ARG A 27 0.14 -12.88 -15.71
CA ARG A 27 -0.30 -12.02 -16.81
C ARG A 27 0.74 -10.94 -17.11
N GLU A 28 0.91 -10.60 -18.39
CA GLU A 28 1.84 -9.55 -18.83
C GLU A 28 1.46 -8.16 -18.31
N ASP A 29 0.16 -7.91 -18.15
CA ASP A 29 -0.40 -6.65 -17.68
C ASP A 29 -0.59 -6.59 -16.15
N CYS A 30 -0.23 -7.65 -15.41
CA CYS A 30 -0.38 -7.64 -13.96
C CYS A 30 0.54 -6.58 -13.33
N PRO A 31 0.00 -5.68 -12.49
CA PRO A 31 0.79 -4.60 -11.89
C PRO A 31 1.65 -5.05 -10.72
N TYR A 32 1.64 -6.35 -10.38
CA TYR A 32 2.45 -6.90 -9.29
C TYR A 32 3.20 -8.17 -9.68
N GLU A 33 4.19 -8.50 -8.86
CA GLU A 33 4.94 -9.75 -8.87
C GLU A 33 5.09 -10.28 -7.45
N ILE A 34 5.12 -11.61 -7.28
CA ILE A 34 5.39 -12.22 -5.98
C ILE A 34 6.90 -12.44 -5.85
N VAL A 35 7.51 -11.79 -4.87
CA VAL A 35 8.96 -11.84 -4.64
C VAL A 35 9.37 -12.74 -3.48
N LEU A 36 8.41 -13.13 -2.65
CA LEU A 36 8.63 -14.00 -1.50
C LEU A 36 7.33 -14.71 -1.13
N VAL A 37 7.41 -16.01 -0.89
CA VAL A 37 6.38 -16.74 -0.13
C VAL A 37 6.99 -17.20 1.18
N ALA A 38 6.46 -16.71 2.31
CA ALA A 38 6.96 -17.08 3.62
C ALA A 38 5.91 -17.81 4.46
N SER A 39 6.35 -18.75 5.29
CA SER A 39 5.46 -19.49 6.18
C SER A 39 5.98 -19.61 7.61
N ASN A 40 5.03 -19.56 8.55
CA ASN A 40 5.24 -19.92 9.95
C ASN A 40 5.16 -21.43 10.21
N ASP A 41 4.92 -22.22 9.17
CA ASP A 41 4.91 -23.67 9.19
C ASP A 41 5.78 -24.23 8.05
N PRO A 42 6.94 -24.84 8.36
CA PRO A 42 7.80 -25.46 7.35
C PRO A 42 7.13 -26.56 6.52
N GLU A 43 6.04 -27.15 7.02
CA GLU A 43 5.29 -28.20 6.31
C GLU A 43 4.12 -27.63 5.49
N ALA A 44 4.01 -26.30 5.36
CA ALA A 44 2.98 -25.66 4.56
C ALA A 44 3.10 -26.06 3.08
N ARG A 45 2.18 -26.91 2.61
CA ARG A 45 2.13 -27.41 1.22
C ARG A 45 2.13 -26.32 0.14
N GLY A 46 1.73 -25.10 0.46
CA GLY A 46 1.81 -23.97 -0.47
C GLY A 46 3.26 -23.60 -0.85
N LEU A 47 4.26 -23.94 -0.01
CA LEU A 47 5.68 -23.68 -0.29
C LEU A 47 6.16 -24.50 -1.50
N GLU A 48 5.74 -25.76 -1.61
CA GLU A 48 6.09 -26.64 -2.74
C GLU A 48 5.69 -26.02 -4.09
N LEU A 49 4.51 -25.40 -4.14
CA LEU A 49 4.03 -24.69 -5.34
C LEU A 49 4.89 -23.46 -5.65
N ALA A 50 5.20 -22.65 -4.63
CA ALA A 50 6.02 -21.45 -4.82
C ALA A 50 7.42 -21.80 -5.34
N GLU A 51 8.05 -22.85 -4.79
CA GLU A 51 9.34 -23.36 -5.24
C GLU A 51 9.30 -23.90 -6.67
N ALA A 52 8.27 -24.67 -7.01
CA ALA A 52 8.07 -25.19 -8.37
C ALA A 52 7.91 -24.07 -9.41
N GLU A 53 7.37 -22.93 -8.99
CA GLU A 53 7.19 -21.72 -9.81
C GLU A 53 8.39 -20.76 -9.75
N GLY A 54 9.49 -21.15 -9.08
CA GLY A 54 10.74 -20.40 -9.01
C GLY A 54 10.68 -19.17 -8.10
N ILE A 55 9.70 -19.07 -7.21
CA ILE A 55 9.57 -17.96 -6.27
C ILE A 55 10.42 -18.25 -5.02
N PRO A 56 11.23 -17.29 -4.54
CA PRO A 56 11.94 -17.45 -3.28
C PRO A 56 11.00 -17.80 -2.12
N THR A 57 11.35 -18.83 -1.36
CA THR A 57 10.60 -19.27 -0.18
C THR A 57 11.39 -19.07 1.11
N PHE A 58 10.67 -18.85 2.20
CA PHE A 58 11.23 -18.92 3.55
C PHE A 58 10.24 -19.62 4.47
N ALA A 59 10.71 -20.55 5.30
CA ALA A 59 9.85 -21.16 6.29
C ALA A 59 10.57 -21.41 7.60
N GLN A 60 9.90 -21.10 8.70
CA GLN A 60 10.39 -21.37 10.05
C GLN A 60 9.20 -21.62 10.97
N THR A 61 9.32 -22.61 11.85
CA THR A 61 8.29 -22.85 12.86
C THR A 61 8.25 -21.70 13.86
N HIS A 62 7.05 -21.17 14.10
CA HIS A 62 6.81 -20.15 15.13
C HIS A 62 6.59 -20.75 16.53
N ARG A 63 6.51 -22.08 16.65
CA ARG A 63 6.20 -22.76 17.92
C ARG A 63 7.34 -22.54 18.92
N GLY A 64 6.99 -22.17 20.14
CA GLY A 64 7.97 -21.87 21.19
C GLY A 64 8.65 -20.51 21.05
N MET A 65 8.20 -19.65 20.13
CA MET A 65 8.75 -18.31 19.93
C MET A 65 7.74 -17.23 20.33
N GLU A 66 8.26 -16.22 21.01
CA GLU A 66 7.52 -14.99 21.25
C GLU A 66 7.07 -14.34 19.95
N ARG A 67 5.88 -13.74 19.97
CA ARG A 67 5.24 -13.14 18.79
C ARG A 67 6.14 -12.16 18.08
N ALA A 68 6.61 -11.14 18.80
CA ALA A 68 7.47 -10.09 18.24
C ALA A 68 8.82 -10.65 17.73
N ALA A 69 9.39 -11.66 18.40
CA ALA A 69 10.66 -12.25 17.98
C ALA A 69 10.53 -12.99 16.64
N PHE A 70 9.45 -13.76 16.45
CA PHE A 70 9.16 -14.42 15.18
C PHE A 70 8.86 -13.42 14.07
N ASP A 71 8.01 -12.42 14.35
CA ASP A 71 7.61 -11.43 13.37
C ASP A 71 8.80 -10.57 12.90
N ALA A 72 9.81 -10.34 13.76
CA ALA A 72 11.06 -9.68 13.39
C ALA A 72 11.87 -10.48 12.35
N ILE A 73 11.90 -11.81 12.46
CA ILE A 73 12.56 -12.69 11.48
C ILE A 73 11.86 -12.61 10.13
N ILE A 74 10.53 -12.75 10.14
CA ILE A 74 9.71 -12.65 8.93
C ILE A 74 9.90 -11.27 8.29
N ASN A 75 9.88 -10.20 9.07
CA ASN A 75 10.12 -8.84 8.58
C ASN A 75 11.51 -8.70 7.95
N GLY A 76 12.54 -9.32 8.53
CA GLY A 76 13.88 -9.37 7.95
C GLY A 76 13.88 -10.00 6.55
N LYS A 77 13.18 -11.12 6.38
CA LYS A 77 13.05 -11.79 5.07
C LYS A 77 12.25 -11.01 4.05
N ILE A 78 11.16 -10.36 4.48
CA ILE A 78 10.40 -9.46 3.61
C ILE A 78 11.27 -8.28 3.15
N ALA A 79 12.07 -7.71 4.05
CA ALA A 79 12.99 -6.61 3.74
C ALA A 79 14.14 -7.05 2.80
N GLU A 80 14.74 -8.22 3.03
CA GLU A 80 15.74 -8.83 2.13
C GLU A 80 15.16 -9.03 0.72
N ALA A 81 13.91 -9.48 0.62
CA ALA A 81 13.17 -9.62 -0.62
C ALA A 81 12.69 -8.29 -1.21
N ARG A 82 12.91 -7.15 -0.53
CA ARG A 82 12.49 -5.79 -0.91
C ARG A 82 11.02 -5.72 -1.34
N ALA A 83 10.14 -6.36 -0.58
CA ALA A 83 8.71 -6.28 -0.87
C ALA A 83 8.15 -4.89 -0.52
N ASP A 84 7.16 -4.45 -1.29
CA ASP A 84 6.41 -3.22 -1.08
C ASP A 84 5.16 -3.47 -0.24
N TYR A 85 4.56 -4.64 -0.41
CA TYR A 85 3.33 -5.06 0.26
C TYR A 85 3.46 -6.44 0.88
N VAL A 86 2.68 -6.65 1.95
CA VAL A 86 2.51 -7.94 2.61
C VAL A 86 1.08 -8.43 2.42
N VAL A 87 0.92 -9.66 1.95
CA VAL A 87 -0.39 -10.26 1.67
C VAL A 87 -0.55 -11.51 2.51
N LEU A 88 -1.59 -11.54 3.35
CA LEU A 88 -1.93 -12.68 4.18
C LEU A 88 -2.88 -13.62 3.43
N ALA A 89 -2.36 -14.76 2.98
CA ALA A 89 -3.09 -15.75 2.19
C ALA A 89 -3.33 -17.03 3.01
N GLY A 90 -4.21 -16.95 4.00
CA GLY A 90 -4.45 -18.04 4.96
C GLY A 90 -3.33 -18.15 6.01
N TYR A 91 -2.84 -17.00 6.49
CA TYR A 91 -1.85 -16.91 7.56
C TYR A 91 -2.54 -16.99 8.93
N MET A 92 -2.31 -18.08 9.67
CA MET A 92 -3.07 -18.45 10.87
C MET A 92 -2.41 -17.99 12.18
N ARG A 93 -1.57 -16.95 12.12
CA ARG A 93 -0.88 -16.39 13.29
C ARG A 93 -1.26 -14.93 13.50
N ILE A 94 -1.58 -14.59 14.73
CA ILE A 94 -1.78 -13.20 15.16
C ILE A 94 -0.44 -12.46 15.08
N LEU A 95 -0.40 -11.37 14.33
CA LEU A 95 0.76 -10.50 14.17
C LEU A 95 0.92 -9.54 15.35
N SER A 96 2.16 -9.17 15.65
CA SER A 96 2.46 -8.16 16.67
C SER A 96 2.08 -6.75 16.19
N PRO A 97 1.71 -5.83 17.10
CA PRO A 97 1.46 -4.43 16.74
C PRO A 97 2.64 -3.77 16.02
N GLU A 98 3.87 -4.11 16.40
CA GLU A 98 5.07 -3.56 15.78
C GLU A 98 5.23 -4.02 14.33
N PHE A 99 4.88 -5.28 14.03
CA PHE A 99 4.87 -5.78 12.65
C PHE A 99 3.77 -5.11 11.83
N VAL A 100 2.56 -5.01 12.38
CA VAL A 100 1.43 -4.36 11.71
C VAL A 100 1.74 -2.88 11.42
N GLY A 101 2.29 -2.14 12.38
CA GLY A 101 2.62 -0.72 12.21
C GLY A 101 3.66 -0.47 11.11
N LYS A 102 4.64 -1.36 10.91
CA LYS A 102 5.63 -1.22 9.82
C LYS A 102 5.03 -1.31 8.41
N TRP A 103 3.93 -2.04 8.30
CA TRP A 103 3.26 -2.34 7.04
C TRP A 103 1.86 -1.71 6.99
N GLU A 104 1.60 -0.71 7.83
CA GLU A 104 0.33 0.02 7.82
C GLU A 104 0.06 0.61 6.44
N GLY A 105 -1.17 0.46 5.96
CA GLY A 105 -1.57 0.84 4.60
C GLY A 105 -1.00 -0.05 3.48
N ARG A 106 -0.11 -1.00 3.78
CA ARG A 106 0.57 -1.87 2.79
C ARG A 106 0.42 -3.37 3.08
N MET A 107 -0.43 -3.73 4.04
CA MET A 107 -0.72 -5.13 4.37
C MET A 107 -2.20 -5.45 4.13
N LEU A 108 -2.47 -6.48 3.33
CA LEU A 108 -3.82 -6.92 3.01
C LEU A 108 -4.06 -8.33 3.56
N ASN A 109 -5.29 -8.61 3.96
CA ASN A 109 -5.75 -9.93 4.35
C ASN A 109 -7.06 -10.28 3.64
N ILE A 110 -7.24 -11.56 3.37
CA ILE A 110 -8.54 -12.11 3.00
C ILE A 110 -9.14 -12.89 4.15
N HIS A 111 -10.39 -12.58 4.48
CA HIS A 111 -11.12 -13.14 5.60
C HIS A 111 -12.38 -13.88 5.13
N PRO A 112 -12.65 -15.13 5.57
CA PRO A 112 -13.75 -15.97 5.09
C PRO A 112 -15.11 -15.61 5.70
N SER A 113 -15.44 -14.33 5.77
CA SER A 113 -16.79 -13.84 6.10
C SER A 113 -17.05 -12.48 5.46
N LEU A 114 -18.32 -12.06 5.45
CA LEU A 114 -18.71 -10.69 5.13
C LEU A 114 -18.51 -9.80 6.37
N LEU A 115 -17.29 -9.28 6.55
CA LEU A 115 -17.00 -8.33 7.63
C LEU A 115 -17.99 -7.15 7.61
N PRO A 116 -18.45 -6.66 8.78
CA PRO A 116 -17.93 -6.95 10.13
C PRO A 116 -18.44 -8.25 10.79
N LYS A 117 -19.27 -9.06 10.11
CA LYS A 117 -19.74 -10.34 10.67
C LYS A 117 -18.60 -11.35 10.84
N TYR A 118 -18.67 -12.15 11.90
CA TYR A 118 -17.80 -13.32 12.14
C TYR A 118 -16.30 -13.05 12.02
N LYS A 119 -15.76 -12.12 12.82
CA LYS A 119 -14.30 -11.96 12.99
C LYS A 119 -13.68 -13.20 13.62
N GLY A 120 -12.40 -13.45 13.34
CA GLY A 120 -11.66 -14.59 13.88
C GLY A 120 -12.03 -15.93 13.22
N LEU A 121 -11.98 -17.01 13.99
CA LEU A 121 -12.08 -18.38 13.46
C LEU A 121 -13.53 -18.86 13.28
N ASP A 122 -13.65 -20.02 12.63
CA ASP A 122 -14.89 -20.81 12.47
C ASP A 122 -16.07 -20.05 11.86
N THR A 123 -15.75 -19.13 10.94
CA THR A 123 -16.72 -18.21 10.34
C THR A 123 -17.87 -18.91 9.64
N HIS A 124 -17.59 -20.01 8.93
CA HIS A 124 -18.59 -20.78 8.20
C HIS A 124 -19.59 -21.46 9.14
N GLN A 125 -19.11 -22.11 10.19
CA GLN A 125 -19.98 -22.77 11.17
C GLN A 125 -20.85 -21.73 11.88
N ARG A 126 -20.26 -20.58 12.27
CA ARG A 126 -21.00 -19.49 12.91
C ARG A 126 -22.09 -18.90 12.02
N ALA A 127 -21.86 -18.80 10.72
CA ALA A 127 -22.88 -18.35 9.76
C ALA A 127 -24.04 -19.36 9.65
N LEU A 128 -23.74 -20.65 9.63
CA LEU A 128 -24.74 -21.72 9.62
C LEU A 128 -25.55 -21.75 10.92
N ASP A 129 -24.89 -21.67 12.08
CA ASP A 129 -25.55 -21.66 13.40
C ASP A 129 -26.48 -20.46 13.58
N ALA A 130 -26.13 -19.32 12.98
CA ALA A 130 -26.96 -18.12 12.98
C ALA A 130 -28.14 -18.18 12.00
N GLY A 131 -28.20 -19.20 11.14
CA GLY A 131 -29.22 -19.32 10.10
C GLY A 131 -29.12 -18.27 9.01
N ASP A 132 -27.91 -17.75 8.74
CA ASP A 132 -27.70 -16.78 7.65
C ASP A 132 -28.03 -17.42 6.29
N ALA A 133 -28.65 -16.65 5.39
CA ALA A 133 -28.89 -17.08 4.01
C ALA A 133 -27.68 -16.82 3.09
N VAL A 134 -26.77 -15.93 3.51
CA VAL A 134 -25.63 -15.46 2.72
C VAL A 134 -24.40 -15.39 3.61
N SER A 135 -23.30 -15.96 3.12
CA SER A 135 -21.94 -15.81 3.65
C SER A 135 -21.06 -15.12 2.59
N GLY A 136 -19.75 -15.20 2.71
CA GLY A 136 -18.84 -14.64 1.71
C GLY A 136 -17.42 -14.49 2.22
N CYS A 137 -16.66 -13.66 1.53
CA CYS A 137 -15.31 -13.27 1.94
C CYS A 137 -15.10 -11.77 1.80
N THR A 138 -14.14 -11.25 2.56
CA THR A 138 -13.73 -9.85 2.56
C THR A 138 -12.24 -9.75 2.37
N VAL A 139 -11.78 -8.90 1.44
CA VAL A 139 -10.40 -8.40 1.42
C VAL A 139 -10.36 -7.06 2.13
N HIS A 140 -9.43 -6.89 3.07
CA HIS A 140 -9.29 -5.67 3.85
C HIS A 140 -7.82 -5.34 4.14
N LEU A 141 -7.55 -4.09 4.46
CA LEU A 141 -6.27 -3.70 5.05
C LEU A 141 -6.13 -4.26 6.46
N VAL A 142 -4.93 -4.68 6.82
CA VAL A 142 -4.63 -5.14 8.19
C VAL A 142 -4.37 -3.93 9.07
N THR A 143 -5.01 -3.92 10.24
CA THR A 143 -4.75 -2.95 11.31
C THR A 143 -4.47 -3.70 12.61
N ALA A 144 -4.07 -2.98 13.66
CA ALA A 144 -3.79 -3.61 14.96
C ALA A 144 -5.04 -4.29 15.57
N ALA A 145 -6.24 -3.83 15.17
CA ALA A 145 -7.49 -4.45 15.56
C ALA A 145 -7.83 -5.62 14.63
N LEU A 146 -8.13 -6.77 15.22
CA LEU A 146 -8.46 -7.99 14.49
C LEU A 146 -9.63 -7.77 13.52
N ASP A 147 -9.40 -8.09 12.24
CA ASP A 147 -10.36 -8.05 11.14
C ASP A 147 -11.21 -6.77 11.13
N ALA A 148 -10.56 -5.62 11.33
CA ALA A 148 -11.21 -4.33 11.53
C ALA A 148 -10.71 -3.20 10.62
N GLY A 149 -9.76 -3.48 9.72
CA GLY A 149 -9.27 -2.46 8.82
C GLY A 149 -10.23 -2.14 7.68
N PRO A 150 -9.93 -1.08 6.91
CA PRO A 150 -10.72 -0.68 5.75
C PRO A 150 -10.98 -1.85 4.79
N ILE A 151 -12.26 -2.04 4.46
CA ILE A 151 -12.71 -3.05 3.48
C ILE A 151 -12.34 -2.55 2.08
N LEU A 152 -11.66 -3.41 1.32
CA LEU A 152 -11.25 -3.14 -0.06
C LEU A 152 -12.16 -3.83 -1.08
N GLY A 153 -12.77 -4.95 -0.69
CA GLY A 153 -13.75 -5.66 -1.52
C GLY A 153 -14.41 -6.80 -0.77
N GLN A 154 -15.60 -7.19 -1.22
CA GLN A 154 -16.34 -8.33 -0.70
C GLN A 154 -16.98 -9.12 -1.82
N THR A 155 -17.23 -10.40 -1.57
CA THR A 155 -18.01 -11.24 -2.48
C THR A 155 -18.96 -12.10 -1.65
N GLU A 156 -20.23 -12.00 -1.96
CA GLU A 156 -21.29 -12.78 -1.34
C GLU A 156 -21.36 -14.19 -1.92
N VAL A 157 -21.72 -15.14 -1.06
CA VAL A 157 -21.88 -16.54 -1.39
C VAL A 157 -23.14 -17.05 -0.72
N ALA A 158 -24.09 -17.56 -1.50
CA ALA A 158 -25.31 -18.14 -0.96
C ALA A 158 -24.99 -19.34 -0.06
N ILE A 159 -25.69 -19.44 1.07
CA ILE A 159 -25.74 -20.65 1.89
C ILE A 159 -26.90 -21.51 1.36
N LEU A 160 -26.59 -22.74 0.96
CA LEU A 160 -27.59 -23.66 0.41
C LEU A 160 -28.25 -24.48 1.52
N PRO A 161 -29.47 -24.99 1.29
CA PRO A 161 -30.07 -25.99 2.16
C PRO A 161 -29.09 -27.16 2.38
N ASP A 162 -28.99 -27.60 3.64
CA ASP A 162 -28.12 -28.72 4.08
C ASP A 162 -26.62 -28.51 3.83
N ASP A 163 -26.16 -27.26 3.73
CA ASP A 163 -24.73 -26.96 3.76
C ASP A 163 -24.11 -27.39 5.09
N THR A 164 -22.94 -28.03 4.99
CA THR A 164 -22.02 -28.18 6.11
C THR A 164 -20.98 -27.07 6.06
N ALA A 165 -20.26 -26.83 7.16
CA ALA A 165 -19.19 -25.84 7.19
C ALA A 165 -18.14 -26.08 6.09
N GLU A 166 -17.83 -27.34 5.77
CA GLU A 166 -16.87 -27.70 4.73
C GLU A 166 -17.37 -27.38 3.33
N ARG A 167 -18.66 -27.63 3.05
CA ARG A 167 -19.29 -27.30 1.76
C ARG A 167 -19.35 -25.79 1.54
N LEU A 168 -19.73 -25.05 2.58
CA LEU A 168 -19.73 -23.60 2.55
C LEU A 168 -18.31 -23.06 2.39
N ALA A 169 -17.34 -23.59 3.14
CA ALA A 169 -15.92 -23.21 3.04
C ALA A 169 -15.36 -23.43 1.63
N ALA A 170 -15.70 -24.56 0.98
CA ALA A 170 -15.28 -24.83 -0.39
C ALA A 170 -15.84 -23.79 -1.38
N ARG A 171 -17.11 -23.39 -1.20
CA ARG A 171 -17.75 -22.38 -2.04
C ARG A 171 -17.18 -20.98 -1.80
N VAL A 172 -16.98 -20.59 -0.53
CA VAL A 172 -16.36 -19.31 -0.16
C VAL A 172 -14.93 -19.23 -0.68
N ARG A 173 -14.15 -20.32 -0.60
CA ARG A 173 -12.79 -20.35 -1.15
C ARG A 173 -12.73 -20.05 -2.65
N LEU A 174 -13.71 -20.50 -3.43
CA LEU A 174 -13.77 -20.14 -4.86
C LEU A 174 -14.00 -18.64 -5.03
N ALA A 175 -14.86 -18.03 -4.21
CA ALA A 175 -15.06 -16.59 -4.20
C ALA A 175 -13.77 -15.84 -3.79
N GLU A 176 -13.03 -16.34 -2.80
CA GLU A 176 -11.73 -15.79 -2.40
C GLU A 176 -10.73 -15.76 -3.55
N HIS A 177 -10.67 -16.84 -4.35
CA HIS A 177 -9.77 -16.93 -5.52
C HIS A 177 -10.10 -15.93 -6.61
N GLN A 178 -11.35 -15.50 -6.72
CA GLN A 178 -11.76 -14.47 -7.68
C GLN A 178 -11.50 -13.07 -7.12
N LEU A 179 -11.90 -12.84 -5.87
CA LEU A 179 -11.85 -11.53 -5.23
C LEU A 179 -10.42 -11.06 -4.97
N TYR A 180 -9.57 -11.92 -4.39
CA TYR A 180 -8.29 -11.47 -3.85
C TYR A 180 -7.34 -10.91 -4.92
N PRO A 181 -7.12 -11.60 -6.07
CA PRO A 181 -6.24 -11.07 -7.10
C PRO A 181 -6.73 -9.76 -7.71
N GLN A 182 -8.05 -9.62 -7.93
CA GLN A 182 -8.64 -8.40 -8.49
C GLN A 182 -8.49 -7.21 -7.55
N VAL A 183 -8.79 -7.41 -6.26
CA VAL A 183 -8.63 -6.35 -5.25
C VAL A 183 -7.17 -5.96 -5.10
N LEU A 184 -6.25 -6.93 -5.06
CA LEU A 184 -4.82 -6.62 -4.96
C LEU A 184 -4.34 -5.84 -6.19
N GLU A 185 -4.73 -6.26 -7.40
CA GLU A 185 -4.41 -5.57 -8.66
C GLU A 185 -4.88 -4.12 -8.65
N THR A 186 -6.14 -3.87 -8.31
CA THR A 186 -6.66 -2.49 -8.21
C THR A 186 -5.94 -1.70 -7.11
N PHE A 187 -5.70 -2.32 -5.96
CA PHE A 187 -5.09 -1.66 -4.82
C PHE A 187 -3.65 -1.21 -5.08
N VAL A 188 -2.83 -2.03 -5.74
CA VAL A 188 -1.44 -1.65 -6.04
C VAL A 188 -1.34 -0.75 -7.27
N ALA A 189 -2.28 -0.86 -8.22
CA ALA A 189 -2.30 -0.01 -9.41
C ALA A 189 -2.71 1.44 -9.11
N GLN A 190 -3.47 1.68 -8.03
CA GLN A 190 -3.89 3.04 -7.66
C GLN A 190 -2.69 3.97 -7.39
N GLU A 191 -1.52 3.45 -7.02
CA GLU A 191 -0.30 4.27 -6.83
C GLU A 191 0.27 4.83 -8.14
N LEU A 192 -0.28 4.40 -9.28
CA LEU A 192 0.03 4.94 -10.59
C LEU A 192 -1.07 5.88 -11.11
N ASP A 193 -2.22 5.95 -10.42
CA ASP A 193 -3.32 6.82 -10.79
C ASP A 193 -2.98 8.27 -10.41
N PRO A 194 -2.92 9.20 -11.39
CA PRO A 194 -2.64 10.61 -11.12
C PRO A 194 -3.60 11.23 -10.10
N ASP A 195 -4.89 10.87 -10.12
CA ASP A 195 -5.87 11.46 -9.20
C ASP A 195 -5.64 10.99 -7.76
N TRP A 196 -5.28 9.72 -7.58
CA TRP A 196 -4.89 9.18 -6.27
C TRP A 196 -3.60 9.83 -5.76
N LEU A 197 -2.60 9.99 -6.63
CA LEU A 197 -1.34 10.66 -6.29
C LEU A 197 -1.56 12.12 -5.87
N VAL A 198 -2.42 12.87 -6.58
CA VAL A 198 -2.80 14.24 -6.23
C VAL A 198 -3.50 14.28 -4.88
N ALA A 199 -4.44 13.35 -4.63
CA ALA A 199 -5.15 13.27 -3.36
C ALA A 199 -4.19 13.00 -2.19
N LYS A 200 -3.22 12.10 -2.37
CA LYS A 200 -2.21 11.76 -1.37
C LYS A 200 -1.25 12.91 -1.08
N VAL A 201 -0.74 13.58 -2.10
CA VAL A 201 0.05 14.82 -1.91
C VAL A 201 -0.80 15.87 -1.19
N GLY A 202 -2.09 15.96 -1.52
CA GLY A 202 -3.02 16.90 -0.91
C GLY A 202 -3.23 16.66 0.58
N GLU A 203 -3.39 15.41 1.00
CA GLU A 203 -3.48 15.01 2.41
C GLU A 203 -2.26 15.52 3.20
N LEU A 204 -1.05 15.23 2.69
CA LEU A 204 0.21 15.64 3.33
C LEU A 204 0.39 17.16 3.34
N ALA A 205 0.07 17.83 2.23
CA ALA A 205 0.22 19.28 2.12
C ALA A 205 -0.77 20.02 3.03
N LEU A 206 -2.03 19.58 3.08
CA LEU A 206 -3.08 20.22 3.89
C LEU A 206 -2.89 20.00 5.40
N ALA A 207 -2.11 18.99 5.80
CA ALA A 207 -1.71 18.83 7.20
C ALA A 207 -0.74 19.93 7.68
N LEU A 208 -0.11 20.68 6.77
CA LEU A 208 0.80 21.78 7.13
C LEU A 208 0.03 23.04 7.55
N PRO A 209 0.53 23.83 8.53
CA PRO A 209 -0.20 24.99 9.06
C PRO A 209 -0.56 26.05 8.02
N GLU A 210 -1.76 26.64 8.16
CA GLU A 210 -2.33 27.67 7.29
C GLU A 210 -2.20 27.33 5.78
N THR A 211 -2.40 26.06 5.41
CA THR A 211 -2.35 25.60 4.02
C THR A 211 -3.73 25.49 3.39
N HIS A 212 -3.85 25.88 2.13
CA HIS A 212 -5.06 25.67 1.32
C HIS A 212 -4.70 25.20 -0.10
N ALA A 213 -5.58 24.39 -0.68
CA ALA A 213 -5.48 23.97 -2.07
C ALA A 213 -5.92 25.11 -3.02
N LYS A 214 -5.23 25.25 -4.16
CA LYS A 214 -5.60 26.17 -5.24
C LYS A 214 -5.02 25.68 -6.56
N THR A 215 -5.88 25.47 -7.55
CA THR A 215 -5.44 25.14 -8.92
C THR A 215 -4.80 26.36 -9.58
N SER A 216 -3.73 26.14 -10.35
CA SER A 216 -3.10 27.16 -11.19
C SER A 216 -2.80 26.58 -12.56
N HIS A 217 -3.33 27.21 -13.63
CA HIS A 217 -3.13 26.77 -15.02
C HIS A 217 -3.46 25.27 -15.25
N GLY A 218 -4.47 24.76 -14.53
CA GLY A 218 -4.88 23.35 -14.58
C GLY A 218 -4.09 22.41 -13.66
N ALA A 219 -2.96 22.84 -13.09
CA ALA A 219 -2.20 22.02 -12.14
C ALA A 219 -2.76 22.15 -10.71
N PRO A 220 -3.02 21.03 -10.01
CA PRO A 220 -3.29 21.03 -8.57
C PRO A 220 -2.10 21.61 -7.80
N GLY A 221 -2.36 22.49 -6.82
CA GLY A 221 -1.30 23.11 -6.03
C GLY A 221 -1.74 23.56 -4.65
N TRP A 222 -0.75 23.84 -3.80
CA TRP A 222 -0.96 24.20 -2.40
C TRP A 222 -0.19 25.45 -2.01
N ARG A 223 -0.85 26.29 -1.22
CA ARG A 223 -0.36 27.61 -0.79
C ARG A 223 -0.41 27.73 0.72
N VAL A 224 0.56 28.43 1.28
CA VAL A 224 0.60 28.81 2.70
C VAL A 224 0.24 30.28 2.87
N GLY A 225 -0.53 30.58 3.91
CA GLY A 225 -1.00 31.92 4.28
C GLY A 225 -2.45 32.17 3.84
N THR A 226 -2.85 33.44 3.78
CA THR A 226 -4.25 33.78 3.44
C THR A 226 -4.62 33.40 2.01
N GLU A 227 -5.89 33.17 1.71
CA GLU A 227 -6.35 32.86 0.35
C GLU A 227 -5.96 33.93 -0.69
N LYS A 228 -5.93 35.21 -0.26
CA LYS A 228 -5.59 36.35 -1.10
C LYS A 228 -4.08 36.44 -1.37
N THR A 229 -3.27 36.33 -0.32
CA THR A 229 -1.81 36.63 -0.38
C THR A 229 -0.90 35.40 -0.28
N GLY A 230 -1.47 34.20 -0.19
CA GLY A 230 -0.72 32.97 0.03
C GLY A 230 0.33 32.71 -1.04
N LYS A 231 1.38 31.96 -0.68
CA LYS A 231 2.45 31.62 -1.63
C LYS A 231 2.42 30.13 -1.91
N PHE A 232 2.54 29.78 -3.19
CA PHE A 232 2.65 28.38 -3.59
C PHE A 232 3.97 27.79 -3.10
N PHE A 233 3.88 26.59 -2.53
CA PHE A 233 5.04 25.79 -2.15
C PHE A 233 5.02 24.42 -2.81
N ALA A 234 3.89 23.97 -3.37
CA ALA A 234 3.79 22.68 -4.03
C ALA A 234 2.81 22.72 -5.20
N TYR A 235 3.11 21.94 -6.24
CA TYR A 235 2.20 21.58 -7.33
C TYR A 235 2.34 20.11 -7.67
N VAL A 236 1.30 19.48 -8.21
CA VAL A 236 1.44 18.24 -8.96
C VAL A 236 1.34 18.55 -10.44
N SER A 237 2.37 18.19 -11.20
CA SER A 237 2.35 18.18 -12.66
C SER A 237 1.79 16.83 -13.11
N ILE A 238 0.73 16.85 -13.91
CA ILE A 238 0.12 15.65 -14.52
C ILE A 238 0.28 15.80 -16.02
N HIS A 239 1.30 15.16 -16.58
CA HIS A 239 1.60 15.19 -18.02
C HIS A 239 1.56 16.60 -18.66
N HIS A 240 1.90 17.62 -17.87
CA HIS A 240 1.63 19.01 -18.25
C HIS A 240 2.72 19.52 -19.20
N HIS A 241 2.33 20.23 -20.25
CA HIS A 241 3.25 20.79 -21.26
C HIS A 241 4.23 19.78 -21.93
N GLY A 242 3.82 18.53 -22.11
CA GLY A 242 4.65 17.51 -22.77
C GLY A 242 5.66 16.83 -21.86
N GLU A 243 5.61 17.09 -20.54
CA GLU A 243 6.28 16.23 -19.56
C GLU A 243 5.59 14.85 -19.54
N GLU A 244 6.36 13.76 -19.62
CA GLU A 244 5.78 12.40 -19.61
C GLU A 244 5.41 11.91 -18.20
N ALA A 245 5.96 12.49 -17.15
CA ALA A 245 5.81 12.02 -15.78
C ALA A 245 4.70 12.73 -15.00
N VAL A 246 4.14 12.03 -14.00
CA VAL A 246 3.40 12.66 -12.89
C VAL A 246 4.41 13.00 -11.79
N ALA A 247 4.49 14.26 -11.38
CA ALA A 247 5.54 14.71 -10.46
C ALA A 247 5.08 15.78 -9.47
N LEU A 248 5.62 15.72 -8.24
CA LEU A 248 5.54 16.78 -7.25
C LEU A 248 6.59 17.84 -7.56
N LEU A 249 6.16 19.08 -7.76
CA LEU A 249 7.03 20.24 -7.89
C LEU A 249 7.13 20.94 -6.54
N VAL A 250 8.35 21.04 -6.01
CA VAL A 250 8.67 21.70 -4.74
C VAL A 250 9.87 22.63 -4.87
N LYS A 251 10.02 23.56 -3.93
CA LYS A 251 11.14 24.51 -3.90
C LYS A 251 12.39 23.89 -3.30
N THR A 252 13.52 24.27 -3.87
CA THR A 252 14.87 24.01 -3.35
C THR A 252 15.46 25.29 -2.76
N SER A 253 16.53 25.17 -1.99
CA SER A 253 17.30 26.29 -1.44
C SER A 253 18.03 27.10 -2.52
N GLY A 254 18.30 26.50 -3.67
CA GLY A 254 18.94 27.16 -4.80
C GLY A 254 19.30 26.19 -5.94
N ALA A 255 19.90 26.75 -6.99
CA ALA A 255 20.26 26.00 -8.19
C ALA A 255 21.30 24.89 -7.94
N ASP A 256 22.21 25.09 -6.99
CA ASP A 256 23.25 24.10 -6.66
C ASP A 256 22.65 22.83 -6.02
N GLU A 257 21.73 23.00 -5.07
CA GLU A 257 20.99 21.87 -4.48
C GLU A 257 20.16 21.13 -5.53
N GLN A 258 19.46 21.87 -6.39
CA GLN A 258 18.70 21.28 -7.48
C GLN A 258 19.59 20.43 -8.39
N ALA A 259 20.74 20.97 -8.82
CA ALA A 259 21.68 20.27 -9.69
C ALA A 259 22.29 19.03 -9.01
N ALA A 260 22.62 19.12 -7.72
CA ALA A 260 23.15 18.00 -6.95
C ALA A 260 22.15 16.85 -6.84
N LEU A 261 20.88 17.13 -6.56
CA LEU A 261 19.83 16.11 -6.46
C LEU A 261 19.56 15.41 -7.80
N ILE A 262 19.49 16.19 -8.89
CA ILE A 262 19.33 15.64 -10.24
C ILE A 262 20.55 14.79 -10.62
N GLY A 263 21.75 15.21 -10.26
CA GLY A 263 22.97 14.45 -10.52
C GLY A 263 23.05 13.14 -9.72
N ALA A 264 22.56 13.14 -8.48
CA ALA A 264 22.56 11.96 -7.61
C ALA A 264 21.51 10.92 -8.03
N GLU A 265 20.29 11.36 -8.35
CA GLU A 265 19.17 10.47 -8.69
C GLU A 265 18.37 11.00 -9.90
N PRO A 266 18.94 10.95 -11.13
CA PRO A 266 18.31 11.50 -12.33
C PRO A 266 17.03 10.76 -12.76
N GLY A 267 16.78 9.56 -12.21
CA GLY A 267 15.54 8.82 -12.41
C GLY A 267 14.38 9.30 -11.53
N LEU A 268 14.68 9.98 -10.42
CA LEU A 268 13.69 10.49 -9.46
C LEU A 268 13.48 12.00 -9.62
N TYR A 269 14.57 12.74 -9.77
CA TYR A 269 14.53 14.20 -9.85
C TYR A 269 14.78 14.70 -11.27
N TYR A 270 14.04 15.74 -11.65
CA TYR A 270 14.32 16.48 -12.87
C TYR A 270 14.02 17.97 -12.71
N ARG A 271 14.53 18.76 -13.65
CA ARG A 271 14.25 20.19 -13.73
C ARG A 271 12.92 20.39 -14.47
N PRO A 272 11.87 20.94 -13.83
CA PRO A 272 10.59 21.18 -14.50
C PRO A 272 10.72 22.28 -15.55
N ALA A 273 10.01 22.16 -16.68
CA ALA A 273 10.21 23.00 -17.86
C ALA A 273 10.00 24.51 -17.59
N TYR A 274 9.00 24.87 -16.79
CA TYR A 274 8.62 26.28 -16.55
C TYR A 274 9.05 26.83 -15.18
N TYR A 275 9.23 25.95 -14.19
CA TYR A 275 9.56 26.35 -12.82
C TYR A 275 11.05 26.16 -12.47
N GLY A 276 11.79 25.45 -13.31
CA GLY A 276 13.17 25.04 -13.03
C GLY A 276 14.14 26.21 -12.83
N ALA A 277 13.96 27.31 -13.58
CA ALA A 277 14.75 28.53 -13.43
C ALA A 277 14.43 29.33 -12.15
N SER A 278 13.30 29.03 -11.50
CA SER A 278 12.83 29.71 -10.28
C SER A 278 13.11 28.92 -8.99
N GLY A 279 14.07 27.99 -9.02
CA GLY A 279 14.48 27.19 -7.85
C GLY A 279 13.52 26.07 -7.46
N TRP A 280 12.73 25.55 -8.41
CA TRP A 280 11.85 24.39 -8.18
C TRP A 280 12.45 23.12 -8.76
N ILE A 281 12.25 22.00 -8.07
CA ILE A 281 12.62 20.66 -8.54
C ILE A 281 11.35 19.82 -8.68
N ALA A 282 11.35 18.90 -9.64
CA ALA A 282 10.30 17.92 -9.80
C ALA A 282 10.77 16.58 -9.23
N ILE A 283 9.91 15.93 -8.44
CA ILE A 283 10.09 14.61 -7.85
C ILE A 283 9.03 13.70 -8.48
N ARG A 284 9.45 12.64 -9.17
CA ARG A 284 8.51 11.70 -9.81
C ARG A 284 7.65 10.99 -8.77
N LEU A 285 6.35 10.89 -9.08
CA LEU A 285 5.34 10.19 -8.29
C LEU A 285 4.84 8.92 -9.00
N ASP A 286 5.04 8.82 -10.30
CA ASP A 286 4.61 7.70 -11.17
C ASP A 286 5.59 6.51 -11.16
N THR A 287 6.34 6.33 -10.07
CA THR A 287 7.38 5.29 -9.97
C THR A 287 6.80 3.92 -9.58
N GLY A 288 5.58 3.90 -9.03
CA GLY A 288 4.95 2.70 -8.45
C GLY A 288 5.54 2.28 -7.10
N ASN A 289 6.36 3.14 -6.48
CA ASN A 289 6.91 2.95 -5.14
C ASN A 289 7.38 4.29 -4.58
N VAL A 290 6.43 5.19 -4.31
CA VAL A 290 6.72 6.53 -3.80
C VAL A 290 7.09 6.43 -2.32
N ASP A 291 8.23 7.01 -1.94
CA ASP A 291 8.58 7.21 -0.53
C ASP A 291 7.79 8.42 0.02
N TRP A 292 6.66 8.14 0.66
CA TRP A 292 5.76 9.18 1.17
C TRP A 292 6.34 9.98 2.34
N ASP A 293 7.26 9.41 3.12
CA ASP A 293 7.95 10.13 4.19
C ASP A 293 8.92 11.17 3.58
N HIS A 294 9.61 10.77 2.52
CA HIS A 294 10.43 11.67 1.73
C HIS A 294 9.62 12.79 1.07
N ILE A 295 8.46 12.45 0.49
CA ILE A 295 7.51 13.44 -0.06
C ILE A 295 7.04 14.41 1.03
N ALA A 296 6.65 13.91 2.21
CA ALA A 296 6.23 14.75 3.33
C ALA A 296 7.36 15.68 3.81
N SER A 297 8.60 15.17 3.88
CA SER A 297 9.80 15.96 4.19
C SER A 297 10.02 17.09 3.19
N TRP A 298 9.88 16.81 1.89
CA TRP A 298 10.01 17.82 0.83
C TRP A 298 8.90 18.86 0.85
N LEU A 299 7.65 18.45 1.09
CA LEU A 299 6.53 19.38 1.25
C LEU A 299 6.79 20.34 2.41
N ARG A 300 7.22 19.82 3.57
CA ARG A 300 7.56 20.62 4.76
C ARG A 300 8.70 21.60 4.48
N LYS A 301 9.77 21.14 3.83
CA LYS A 301 10.91 21.97 3.45
C LYS A 301 10.48 23.10 2.50
N SER A 302 9.78 22.77 1.43
CA SER A 302 9.30 23.74 0.45
C SER A 302 8.35 24.78 1.07
N TRP A 303 7.45 24.32 1.95
CA TRP A 303 6.56 25.17 2.72
C TRP A 303 7.34 26.17 3.57
N SER A 304 8.41 25.74 4.25
CA SER A 304 9.21 26.59 5.13
C SER A 304 9.87 27.77 4.43
N PHE A 305 10.20 27.63 3.13
CA PHE A 305 10.81 28.70 2.33
C PHE A 305 9.86 29.86 2.04
N VAL A 306 8.55 29.63 2.12
CA VAL A 306 7.55 30.66 1.79
C VAL A 306 6.57 30.97 2.91
N ALA A 307 6.56 30.15 3.96
CA ALA A 307 5.72 30.34 5.13
C ALA A 307 6.02 31.68 5.83
N PRO A 308 5.00 32.42 6.28
CA PRO A 308 5.19 33.59 7.14
C PRO A 308 6.02 33.24 8.38
N LYS A 309 6.93 34.13 8.79
CA LYS A 309 7.82 33.92 9.96
C LYS A 309 7.08 33.48 11.23
N LYS A 310 5.86 33.98 11.44
CA LYS A 310 4.99 33.61 12.58
C LYS A 310 4.63 32.11 12.66
N LEU A 311 4.72 31.38 11.54
CA LEU A 311 4.34 29.96 11.46
C LEU A 311 5.54 29.02 11.56
N GLN A 312 6.77 29.51 11.39
CA GLN A 312 7.97 28.69 11.40
C GLN A 312 8.16 27.91 12.72
N PRO A 313 7.88 28.49 13.91
CA PRO A 313 7.99 27.75 15.18
C PRO A 313 6.97 26.61 15.35
N LEU A 314 5.87 26.58 14.59
CA LEU A 314 4.82 25.57 14.71
C LEU A 314 5.20 24.22 14.07
N VAL A 315 6.24 24.20 13.24
CA VAL A 315 6.67 22.99 12.51
C VAL A 315 7.69 22.16 13.29
N GLU A 316 8.44 22.77 14.23
CA GLU A 316 9.38 22.06 15.11
C GLU A 316 8.70 21.09 16.09
N PHE A 317 7.37 21.17 16.23
CA PHE A 317 6.56 20.27 17.08
C PHE A 317 5.85 19.14 16.32
N LEU A 318 6.02 19.06 14.99
CA LEU A 318 5.37 18.07 14.11
C LEU A 318 6.38 17.08 13.48
N SER A 319 7.57 16.97 14.09
CA SER A 319 8.66 16.06 13.72
C SER A 319 8.82 14.93 14.72
#